data_AF-A0A3A6T1M1-F1
#
_entry.id   AF-A0A3A6T1M1-F1
#
_cell.length_a   1.000
_cell.length_b   1.000
_cell.length_c   1.000
_cell.angle_alpha   90.00
_cell.angle_beta   90.00
_cell.angle_gamma   90.00
#
_symmetry.space_group_name_H-M   'P 1'
#
loop_
_entity.id
_entity.type
_entity.pdbx_description
1 polymer ?
#
loop_
_entity_poly.entity_id
_entity_poly.type
_entity_poly.pdbx_seq_one_letter_code
_entity_poly.pdbx_strand_id
1 'polypeptide(L)'
;MKSYLLTVFYIFFSFLSFNVNSEETPLTIAVSAESFPYQYKSEQGNPNGLLIDLWKEWSKVNNRKVEFKLLKWQPSLDAVKDGTADIHAGMAMTEERKSDFIFGPKIVNVTTHLYLHQSLANKNKIEQLAPYQIGIVKGSAHKGKLDGVGVKFSYKEFLSRSDLLNAAIKGEILVFAGMEGFLRKREREENVTSLYPLESRLVISEVNLHPVVRANNVKLLQKIKNGFNRIPNTRIEQLQQHWLGNESRASGISIALVKDNNPYSDIGADGLPHGMLVDMWRSWGQKVGKDVNFIFFDAPDGREALQNGQVEIALSNTSSDELPESLMHSWRLFNVKHRFFAYKKPLKKMQDINNLSVGVLSTSNYLEIIKRQFPKITITEFNSIQEMIQSSENNEIRGFIAPAAWAQHQLLKLKVWADFFQEPNIEYVDAVHSLIQEKNIGLKGTSDLESTNQYFKFFCHTCKGWYPVTFIEKLKGTRLQPALE
;
A
#
# COMPACT_ATOMS: atom_id res chain seq x y z
N MET A 1 -71.84 47.05 11.89
CA MET A 1 -70.51 46.80 11.27
C MET A 1 -69.96 45.44 11.70
N LYS A 2 -70.48 44.32 11.18
CA LYS A 2 -69.88 42.98 11.38
C LYS A 2 -70.29 42.06 10.23
N SER A 3 -69.79 42.37 9.05
CA SER A 3 -69.72 41.50 7.87
C SER A 3 -68.52 42.04 7.07
N TYR A 4 -67.80 41.22 6.31
CA TYR A 4 -66.50 41.50 5.67
C TYR A 4 -65.20 41.24 6.47
N LEU A 5 -65.15 40.20 7.32
CA LEU A 5 -63.84 39.73 7.85
C LEU A 5 -63.55 38.23 7.68
N LEU A 6 -64.32 37.52 6.84
CA LEU A 6 -64.11 36.07 6.62
C LEU A 6 -63.64 35.66 5.22
N THR A 7 -63.54 36.59 4.26
CA THR A 7 -63.27 36.22 2.86
C THR A 7 -61.82 36.46 2.40
N VAL A 8 -60.92 36.92 3.29
CA VAL A 8 -59.51 37.18 2.93
C VAL A 8 -58.57 36.05 3.39
N PHE A 9 -59.03 35.12 4.24
CA PHE A 9 -58.18 34.03 4.74
C PHE A 9 -58.15 32.78 3.82
N TYR A 10 -58.98 32.73 2.77
CA TYR A 10 -59.09 31.57 1.89
C TYR A 10 -58.29 31.67 0.57
N ILE A 11 -57.60 32.80 0.31
CA ILE A 11 -56.81 33.00 -0.92
C ILE A 11 -55.29 32.98 -0.65
N PHE A 12 -54.85 32.92 0.61
CA PHE A 12 -53.42 32.84 0.95
C PHE A 12 -52.93 31.42 1.32
N PHE A 13 -53.75 30.39 1.14
CA PHE A 13 -53.38 29.00 1.45
C PHE A 13 -53.30 28.08 0.22
N SER A 14 -53.04 28.66 -0.97
CA SER A 14 -52.94 27.90 -2.23
C SER A 14 -51.53 27.85 -2.84
N PHE A 15 -50.48 28.25 -2.12
CA PHE A 15 -49.10 28.23 -2.64
C PHE A 15 -48.05 27.67 -1.66
N LEU A 16 -48.42 26.75 -0.77
CA LEU A 16 -47.44 25.77 -0.27
C LEU A 16 -47.50 24.51 -1.14
N SER A 17 -46.92 24.62 -2.34
CA SER A 17 -46.37 23.43 -2.98
C SER A 17 -45.21 22.98 -2.11
N PHE A 18 -45.47 22.07 -1.17
CA PHE A 18 -44.43 21.24 -0.60
C PHE A 18 -43.78 20.53 -1.79
N ASN A 19 -42.61 21.02 -2.22
CA ASN A 19 -41.67 20.20 -2.95
C ASN A 19 -41.27 19.09 -2.00
N VAL A 20 -42.07 18.02 -1.97
CA VAL A 20 -41.64 16.72 -1.47
C VAL A 20 -40.52 16.34 -2.41
N ASN A 21 -39.30 16.72 -2.04
CA ASN A 21 -38.10 16.23 -2.67
C ASN A 21 -38.02 14.76 -2.26
N SER A 22 -38.79 13.92 -2.98
CA SER A 22 -38.71 12.47 -2.91
C SER A 22 -37.23 12.15 -3.11
N GLU A 23 -36.51 11.83 -2.04
CA GLU A 23 -35.15 11.32 -2.17
C GLU A 23 -35.23 10.09 -3.09
N GLU A 24 -34.82 10.26 -4.35
CA GLU A 24 -34.81 9.17 -5.31
C GLU A 24 -34.01 8.02 -4.70
N THR A 25 -34.55 6.80 -4.76
CA THR A 25 -33.86 5.62 -4.24
C THR A 25 -32.45 5.52 -4.84
N PRO A 26 -31.43 5.20 -4.03
CA PRO A 26 -30.08 5.03 -4.53
C PRO A 26 -30.02 4.01 -5.67
N LEU A 27 -29.21 4.29 -6.69
CA LEU A 27 -28.96 3.30 -7.75
C LEU A 27 -28.02 2.22 -7.22
N THR A 28 -28.42 0.96 -7.36
CA THR A 28 -27.57 -0.17 -6.97
C THR A 28 -26.65 -0.56 -8.11
N ILE A 29 -25.35 -0.50 -7.86
CA ILE A 29 -24.28 -0.82 -8.81
C ILE A 29 -23.61 -2.13 -8.40
N ALA A 30 -23.80 -3.19 -9.19
CA ALA A 30 -23.11 -4.45 -9.04
C ALA A 30 -21.63 -4.31 -9.45
N VAL A 31 -20.75 -4.82 -8.61
CA VAL A 31 -19.29 -4.79 -8.79
C VAL A 31 -18.67 -6.15 -8.45
N SER A 32 -17.64 -6.53 -9.20
CA SER A 32 -16.83 -7.70 -8.89
C SER A 32 -15.91 -7.42 -7.70
N ALA A 33 -15.85 -8.33 -6.75
CA ALA A 33 -15.02 -8.21 -5.55
C ALA A 33 -13.54 -8.59 -5.76
N GLU A 34 -13.15 -9.04 -6.96
CA GLU A 34 -11.86 -9.75 -7.17
C GLU A 34 -11.00 -9.21 -8.33
N SER A 35 -11.34 -8.05 -8.90
CA SER A 35 -10.69 -7.52 -10.12
C SER A 35 -9.88 -6.25 -9.84
N PHE A 36 -8.89 -6.35 -8.94
CA PHE A 36 -7.92 -5.27 -8.69
C PHE A 36 -7.14 -4.94 -9.97
N PRO A 37 -6.78 -3.65 -10.23
CA PRO A 37 -7.13 -2.44 -9.47
C PRO A 37 -8.50 -1.83 -9.83
N TYR A 38 -9.23 -2.43 -10.76
CA TYR A 38 -10.44 -1.84 -11.34
C TYR A 38 -11.66 -1.84 -10.41
N GLN A 39 -11.95 -2.99 -9.80
CA GLN A 39 -13.07 -3.18 -8.87
C GLN A 39 -12.76 -4.36 -7.95
N TYR A 40 -12.72 -4.11 -6.65
CA TYR A 40 -12.41 -5.14 -5.68
C TYR A 40 -13.02 -4.82 -4.31
N LYS A 41 -13.02 -5.83 -3.44
CA LYS A 41 -13.31 -5.65 -2.03
C LYS A 41 -12.02 -5.29 -1.29
N SER A 42 -11.99 -4.15 -0.60
CA SER A 42 -10.90 -3.72 0.28
C SER A 42 -10.73 -4.66 1.48
N GLU A 43 -9.65 -4.51 2.24
CA GLU A 43 -9.38 -5.37 3.41
C GLU A 43 -10.40 -5.14 4.51
N GLN A 44 -10.90 -3.91 4.58
CA GLN A 44 -11.99 -3.47 5.45
C GLN A 44 -13.38 -3.93 4.93
N GLY A 45 -13.43 -4.66 3.81
CA GLY A 45 -14.68 -5.19 3.26
C GLY A 45 -15.44 -4.23 2.34
N ASN A 46 -14.90 -3.04 2.08
CA ASN A 46 -15.59 -1.99 1.31
C ASN A 46 -15.31 -2.10 -0.21
N PRO A 47 -16.23 -1.68 -1.08
CA PRO A 47 -15.96 -1.55 -2.51
C PRO A 47 -14.85 -0.52 -2.77
N ASN A 48 -13.83 -0.89 -3.53
CA ASN A 48 -12.72 -0.02 -3.90
C ASN A 48 -12.21 -0.31 -5.34
N GLY A 49 -11.45 0.62 -5.92
CA GLY A 49 -10.86 0.54 -7.26
C GLY A 49 -11.34 1.63 -8.22
N LEU A 50 -10.69 1.70 -9.38
CA LEU A 50 -10.92 2.73 -10.42
C LEU A 50 -12.40 2.89 -10.79
N LEU A 51 -13.11 1.79 -11.02
CA LEU A 51 -14.52 1.83 -11.39
C LEU A 51 -15.38 2.37 -10.24
N ILE A 52 -15.02 2.08 -8.99
CA ILE A 52 -15.75 2.59 -7.82
C ILE A 52 -15.61 4.11 -7.75
N ASP A 53 -14.41 4.63 -7.95
CA ASP A 53 -14.18 6.07 -7.89
C ASP A 53 -14.80 6.82 -9.07
N LEU A 54 -14.82 6.21 -10.27
CA LEU A 54 -15.57 6.75 -11.41
C LEU A 54 -17.06 6.87 -11.11
N TRP A 55 -17.66 5.87 -10.45
CA TRP A 55 -19.08 5.91 -10.08
C TRP A 55 -19.37 6.86 -8.91
N LYS A 56 -18.45 7.03 -7.96
CA LYS A 56 -18.55 8.08 -6.94
C LYS A 56 -18.49 9.48 -7.56
N GLU A 57 -17.61 9.70 -8.53
CA GLU A 57 -17.54 10.97 -9.27
C GLU A 57 -18.82 11.20 -10.08
N TRP A 58 -19.33 10.17 -10.76
CA TRP A 58 -20.63 10.22 -11.44
C TRP A 58 -21.76 10.58 -10.47
N SER A 59 -21.80 9.95 -9.30
CA SER A 59 -22.80 10.20 -8.25
C SER A 59 -22.76 11.66 -7.79
N LYS A 60 -21.56 12.17 -7.53
CA LYS A 60 -21.32 13.55 -7.08
C LYS A 60 -21.77 14.57 -8.11
N VAL A 61 -21.32 14.44 -9.36
CA VAL A 61 -21.62 15.39 -10.45
C VAL A 61 -23.10 15.39 -10.81
N ASN A 62 -23.80 14.27 -10.62
CA ASN A 62 -25.21 14.14 -10.97
C ASN A 62 -26.16 14.29 -9.78
N ASN A 63 -25.64 14.53 -8.57
CA ASN A 63 -26.42 14.58 -7.33
C ASN A 63 -27.38 13.38 -7.19
N ARG A 64 -26.89 12.17 -7.52
CA ARG A 64 -27.66 10.92 -7.50
C ARG A 64 -26.94 9.92 -6.63
N LYS A 65 -27.54 9.52 -5.51
CA LYS A 65 -26.98 8.51 -4.61
C LYS A 65 -26.79 7.18 -5.34
N VAL A 66 -25.67 6.52 -5.07
CA VAL A 66 -25.35 5.19 -5.57
C VAL A 66 -24.91 4.30 -4.42
N GLU A 67 -25.21 3.01 -4.51
CA GLU A 67 -24.77 1.98 -3.57
C GLU A 67 -24.11 0.84 -4.31
N PHE A 68 -23.04 0.28 -3.75
CA PHE A 68 -22.26 -0.76 -4.42
C PHE A 68 -22.54 -2.14 -3.82
N LYS A 69 -22.87 -3.10 -4.69
CA LYS A 69 -23.12 -4.49 -4.33
C LYS A 69 -21.93 -5.37 -4.76
N LEU A 70 -21.10 -5.75 -3.80
CA LEU A 70 -19.93 -6.61 -4.02
C LEU A 70 -20.33 -8.06 -4.23
N LEU A 71 -19.99 -8.60 -5.40
CA LEU A 71 -20.36 -9.95 -5.83
C LEU A 71 -19.17 -10.66 -6.50
N LYS A 72 -19.26 -11.98 -6.70
CA LYS A 72 -18.41 -12.67 -7.67
C LYS A 72 -18.82 -12.26 -9.10
N TRP A 73 -17.96 -12.51 -10.09
CA TRP A 73 -18.19 -12.04 -11.47
C TRP A 73 -19.52 -12.50 -12.05
N GLN A 74 -19.79 -13.81 -12.14
CA GLN A 74 -21.06 -14.26 -12.72
C GLN A 74 -22.30 -13.76 -11.92
N PRO A 75 -22.33 -13.85 -10.58
CA PRO A 75 -23.42 -13.25 -9.81
C PRO A 75 -23.61 -11.74 -10.00
N SER A 76 -22.57 -10.97 -10.34
CA SER A 76 -22.72 -9.54 -10.62
C SER A 76 -23.45 -9.28 -11.94
N LEU A 77 -23.28 -10.16 -12.93
CA LEU A 77 -24.05 -10.13 -14.18
C LEU A 77 -25.50 -10.51 -13.93
N ASP A 78 -25.72 -11.62 -13.20
CA ASP A 78 -27.04 -12.15 -12.87
C ASP A 78 -27.86 -11.11 -12.08
N ALA A 79 -27.22 -10.40 -11.14
CA ALA A 79 -27.89 -9.36 -10.35
C ALA A 79 -28.52 -8.25 -11.22
N VAL A 80 -27.85 -7.85 -12.31
CA VAL A 80 -28.37 -6.84 -13.24
C VAL A 80 -29.42 -7.44 -14.16
N LYS A 81 -29.19 -8.66 -14.64
CA LYS A 81 -30.15 -9.41 -15.47
C LYS A 81 -31.48 -9.56 -14.73
N ASP A 82 -31.45 -9.98 -13.46
CA ASP A 82 -32.62 -10.25 -12.63
C ASP A 82 -33.21 -8.99 -11.98
N GLY A 83 -32.44 -7.90 -11.89
CA GLY A 83 -32.90 -6.61 -11.35
C GLY A 83 -32.76 -6.43 -9.86
N THR A 84 -31.94 -7.27 -9.24
CA THR A 84 -31.48 -7.03 -7.86
C THR A 84 -30.30 -6.05 -7.79
N ALA A 85 -29.82 -5.58 -8.95
CA ALA A 85 -28.98 -4.40 -9.14
C ALA A 85 -29.44 -3.67 -10.41
N ASP A 86 -29.28 -2.34 -10.43
CA ASP A 86 -29.69 -1.50 -11.56
C ASP A 86 -28.64 -1.48 -12.67
N ILE A 87 -27.36 -1.51 -12.27
CA ILE A 87 -26.21 -1.22 -13.12
C ILE A 87 -25.09 -2.22 -12.82
N HIS A 88 -24.33 -2.64 -13.81
CA HIS A 88 -22.99 -3.21 -13.62
C HIS A 88 -21.94 -2.12 -13.82
N ALA A 89 -20.97 -2.01 -12.90
CA ALA A 89 -20.05 -0.89 -12.87
C ALA A 89 -19.17 -0.75 -14.12
N GLY A 90 -18.68 -1.87 -14.63
CA GLY A 90 -17.83 -1.91 -15.83
C GLY A 90 -17.77 -3.33 -16.38
N MET A 91 -18.17 -3.49 -17.64
CA MET A 91 -18.24 -4.80 -18.30
C MET A 91 -17.84 -4.66 -19.77
N ALA A 92 -17.13 -5.66 -20.29
CA ALA A 92 -16.81 -5.78 -21.70
C ALA A 92 -18.05 -6.10 -22.55
N MET A 93 -18.17 -5.48 -23.72
CA MET A 93 -19.22 -5.85 -24.68
C MET A 93 -18.86 -7.16 -25.41
N THR A 94 -19.79 -8.11 -25.43
CA THR A 94 -19.71 -9.37 -26.20
C THR A 94 -21.04 -9.61 -26.89
N GLU A 95 -21.05 -10.37 -28.00
CA GLU A 95 -22.30 -10.68 -28.71
C GLU A 95 -23.31 -11.43 -27.83
N GLU A 96 -22.84 -12.38 -27.03
CA GLU A 96 -23.65 -13.14 -26.07
C GLU A 96 -24.40 -12.22 -25.08
N ARG A 97 -23.78 -11.11 -24.67
CA ARG A 97 -24.36 -10.20 -23.68
C ARG A 97 -25.39 -9.23 -24.26
N LYS A 98 -25.42 -9.02 -25.58
CA LYS A 98 -26.31 -8.03 -26.20
C LYS A 98 -27.80 -8.40 -26.12
N SER A 99 -28.14 -9.67 -25.90
CA SER A 99 -29.53 -10.07 -25.69
C SER A 99 -30.08 -9.62 -24.34
N ASP A 100 -29.22 -9.64 -23.30
CA ASP A 100 -29.63 -9.36 -21.92
C ASP A 100 -29.37 -7.90 -21.51
N PHE A 101 -28.45 -7.22 -22.20
CA PHE A 101 -27.87 -5.97 -21.74
C PHE A 101 -27.73 -4.90 -22.82
N ILE A 102 -27.77 -3.64 -22.39
CA ILE A 102 -27.38 -2.48 -23.19
C ILE A 102 -26.20 -1.76 -22.52
N PHE A 103 -25.31 -1.22 -23.33
CA PHE A 103 -23.99 -0.73 -22.91
C PHE A 103 -23.91 0.79 -23.02
N GLY A 104 -23.34 1.42 -21.99
CA GLY A 104 -23.10 2.86 -21.92
C GLY A 104 -21.84 3.31 -22.66
N PRO A 105 -21.36 4.54 -22.41
CA PRO A 105 -20.10 5.01 -22.98
C PRO A 105 -18.91 4.17 -22.48
N LYS A 106 -17.80 4.19 -23.24
CA LYS A 106 -16.52 3.64 -22.79
C LYS A 106 -16.04 4.47 -21.59
N ILE A 107 -15.67 3.81 -20.49
CA ILE A 107 -15.16 4.48 -19.28
C ILE A 107 -13.73 4.09 -18.92
N VAL A 108 -13.29 2.88 -19.29
CA VAL A 108 -11.94 2.37 -19.02
C VAL A 108 -11.51 1.46 -20.19
N ASN A 109 -10.23 1.49 -20.56
CA ASN A 109 -9.60 0.49 -21.43
C ASN A 109 -8.76 -0.46 -20.57
N VAL A 110 -8.82 -1.76 -20.84
CA VAL A 110 -8.03 -2.79 -20.15
C VAL A 110 -7.37 -3.72 -21.15
N THR A 111 -6.11 -4.05 -20.92
CA THR A 111 -5.40 -5.06 -21.70
C THR A 111 -5.65 -6.43 -21.09
N THR A 112 -5.92 -7.43 -21.92
CA THR A 112 -6.09 -8.82 -21.49
C THR A 112 -4.92 -9.67 -21.97
N HIS A 113 -4.47 -10.60 -21.13
CA HIS A 113 -3.28 -11.41 -21.35
C HIS A 113 -3.55 -12.89 -21.08
N LEU A 114 -2.80 -13.75 -21.75
CA LEU A 114 -2.50 -15.10 -21.29
C LEU A 114 -1.25 -15.05 -20.40
N TYR A 115 -1.38 -15.62 -19.22
CA TYR A 115 -0.31 -15.80 -18.25
C TYR A 115 0.22 -17.21 -18.44
N LEU A 116 1.51 -17.33 -18.71
CA LEU A 116 2.16 -18.60 -19.02
C LEU A 116 3.03 -18.99 -17.83
N HIS A 117 2.92 -20.25 -17.42
CA HIS A 117 3.79 -20.80 -16.39
C HIS A 117 5.26 -20.75 -16.85
N GLN A 118 6.21 -20.54 -15.94
CA GLN A 118 7.65 -20.40 -16.24
C GLN A 118 8.23 -21.59 -17.03
N SER A 119 7.63 -22.79 -16.90
CA SER A 119 8.00 -23.96 -17.71
C SER A 119 7.68 -23.82 -19.21
N LEU A 120 6.91 -22.80 -19.58
CA LEU A 120 6.53 -22.45 -20.95
C LEU A 120 7.25 -21.18 -21.45
N ALA A 121 8.34 -20.75 -20.81
CA ALA A 121 9.07 -19.53 -21.16
C ALA A 121 9.57 -19.48 -22.63
N ASN A 122 9.66 -20.62 -23.32
CA ASN A 122 10.00 -20.67 -24.74
C ASN A 122 8.81 -20.46 -25.69
N LYS A 123 7.60 -20.22 -25.17
CA LYS A 123 6.39 -19.96 -25.96
C LYS A 123 6.14 -18.45 -26.02
N ASN A 124 6.14 -17.91 -27.23
CA ASN A 124 5.98 -16.47 -27.47
C ASN A 124 4.85 -16.15 -28.46
N LYS A 125 4.06 -17.16 -28.86
CA LYS A 125 2.94 -17.03 -29.79
C LYS A 125 1.71 -17.76 -29.25
N ILE A 126 0.53 -17.12 -29.35
CA ILE A 126 -0.72 -17.66 -28.80
C ILE A 126 -1.07 -19.01 -29.41
N GLU A 127 -0.77 -19.21 -30.69
CA GLU A 127 -1.02 -20.46 -31.43
C GLU A 127 -0.27 -21.65 -30.84
N GLN A 128 0.91 -21.41 -30.23
CA GLN A 128 1.71 -22.47 -29.58
C GLN A 128 1.06 -23.00 -28.30
N LEU A 129 0.01 -22.34 -27.81
CA LEU A 129 -0.71 -22.72 -26.60
C LEU A 129 -1.87 -23.68 -26.87
N ALA A 130 -2.15 -24.02 -28.13
CA ALA A 130 -3.22 -24.94 -28.52
C ALA A 130 -3.21 -26.30 -27.78
N PRO A 131 -2.04 -26.90 -27.46
CA PRO A 131 -2.01 -28.16 -26.70
C PRO A 131 -2.38 -28.04 -25.22
N TYR A 132 -2.45 -26.82 -24.68
CA TYR A 132 -2.65 -26.58 -23.25
C TYR A 132 -4.10 -26.22 -22.95
N GLN A 133 -4.56 -26.59 -21.75
CA GLN A 133 -5.84 -26.15 -21.24
C GLN A 133 -5.72 -24.74 -20.65
N ILE A 134 -6.49 -23.80 -21.18
CA ILE A 134 -6.50 -22.41 -20.72
C ILE A 134 -7.51 -22.23 -19.59
N GLY A 135 -7.03 -21.84 -18.42
CA GLY A 135 -7.90 -21.43 -17.31
C GLY A 135 -8.60 -20.11 -17.59
N ILE A 136 -9.92 -20.07 -17.41
CA ILE A 136 -10.73 -18.85 -17.58
C ILE A 136 -11.77 -18.72 -16.45
N VAL A 137 -12.12 -17.50 -16.08
CA VAL A 137 -13.28 -17.28 -15.19
C VAL A 137 -14.56 -17.43 -16.01
N LYS A 138 -15.51 -18.21 -15.50
CA LYS A 138 -16.81 -18.44 -16.13
C LYS A 138 -17.54 -17.12 -16.36
N GLY A 139 -18.09 -16.95 -17.56
CA GLY A 139 -18.78 -15.72 -17.98
C GLY A 139 -17.86 -14.53 -18.22
N SER A 140 -16.53 -14.70 -18.20
CA SER A 140 -15.58 -13.66 -18.62
C SER A 140 -15.56 -13.53 -20.15
N ALA A 141 -15.09 -12.38 -20.63
CA ALA A 141 -14.96 -12.14 -22.08
C ALA A 141 -13.80 -12.93 -22.72
N HIS A 142 -12.94 -13.58 -21.91
CA HIS A 142 -11.72 -14.23 -22.40
C HIS A 142 -12.00 -15.35 -23.40
N LYS A 143 -13.02 -16.18 -23.16
CA LYS A 143 -13.38 -17.28 -24.07
C LYS A 143 -13.72 -16.76 -25.47
N GLY A 144 -14.65 -15.81 -25.56
CA GLY A 144 -15.05 -15.25 -26.85
C GLY A 144 -13.91 -14.52 -27.57
N LYS A 145 -12.99 -13.89 -26.83
CA LYS A 145 -11.80 -13.26 -27.41
C LYS A 145 -10.80 -14.28 -27.94
N LEU A 146 -10.53 -15.35 -27.18
CA LEU A 146 -9.62 -16.42 -27.57
C LEU A 146 -10.16 -17.26 -28.73
N ASP A 147 -11.46 -17.57 -28.75
CA ASP A 147 -12.13 -18.26 -29.86
C ASP A 147 -12.02 -17.44 -31.17
N GLY A 148 -11.92 -16.12 -31.08
CA GLY A 148 -11.72 -15.22 -32.22
C GLY A 148 -10.30 -15.19 -32.79
N VAL A 149 -9.30 -15.81 -32.14
CA VAL A 149 -7.89 -15.83 -32.61
C VAL A 149 -7.68 -16.81 -33.76
N GLY A 150 -8.69 -17.63 -34.11
CA GLY A 150 -8.60 -18.60 -35.21
C GLY A 150 -7.86 -19.89 -34.84
N VAL A 151 -7.59 -20.10 -33.53
CA VAL A 151 -7.05 -21.33 -32.97
C VAL A 151 -8.07 -21.93 -32.01
N LYS A 152 -8.24 -23.25 -32.06
CA LYS A 152 -9.14 -23.97 -31.16
C LYS A 152 -8.39 -24.32 -29.87
N PHE A 153 -8.80 -23.71 -28.77
CA PHE A 153 -8.29 -24.00 -27.43
C PHE A 153 -9.22 -24.92 -26.64
N SER A 154 -8.66 -25.59 -25.63
CA SER A 154 -9.45 -26.23 -24.58
C SER A 154 -9.46 -25.33 -23.35
N TYR A 155 -10.59 -25.27 -22.64
CA TYR A 155 -10.77 -24.36 -21.50
C TYR A 155 -11.04 -25.12 -20.21
N LYS A 156 -10.55 -24.59 -19.08
CA LYS A 156 -10.98 -24.96 -17.73
C LYS A 156 -11.68 -23.74 -17.11
N GLU A 157 -12.98 -23.85 -16.87
CA GLU A 157 -13.77 -22.75 -16.31
C GLU A 157 -13.74 -22.76 -14.78
N PHE A 158 -13.56 -21.58 -14.20
CA PHE A 158 -13.57 -21.36 -12.75
C PHE A 158 -14.67 -20.37 -12.35
N LEU A 159 -15.32 -20.59 -11.22
CA LEU A 159 -16.41 -19.74 -10.73
C LEU A 159 -15.93 -18.35 -10.26
N SER A 160 -14.66 -18.24 -9.88
CA SER A 160 -14.07 -17.01 -9.36
C SER A 160 -12.62 -16.86 -9.79
N ARG A 161 -12.10 -15.63 -9.73
CA ARG A 161 -10.67 -15.39 -10.01
C ARG A 161 -9.83 -16.06 -8.92
N SER A 162 -10.31 -16.08 -7.69
CA SER A 162 -9.65 -16.79 -6.59
C SER A 162 -9.47 -18.28 -6.88
N ASP A 163 -10.50 -18.97 -7.38
CA ASP A 163 -10.44 -20.40 -7.68
C ASP A 163 -9.46 -20.68 -8.84
N LEU A 164 -9.50 -19.84 -9.88
CA LEU A 164 -8.57 -19.92 -11.02
C LEU A 164 -7.12 -19.78 -10.56
N LEU A 165 -6.80 -18.75 -9.78
CA LEU A 165 -5.44 -18.51 -9.31
C LEU A 165 -4.95 -19.61 -8.37
N ASN A 166 -5.82 -20.13 -7.50
CA ASN A 166 -5.47 -21.27 -6.64
C ASN A 166 -5.13 -22.53 -7.48
N ALA A 167 -5.88 -22.80 -8.55
CA ALA A 167 -5.58 -23.90 -9.46
C ALA A 167 -4.27 -23.68 -10.24
N ALA A 168 -3.99 -22.44 -10.63
CA ALA A 168 -2.73 -22.07 -11.27
C ALA A 168 -1.52 -22.28 -10.34
N ILE A 169 -1.64 -21.89 -9.06
CA ILE A 169 -0.59 -22.08 -8.03
C ILE A 169 -0.36 -23.57 -7.75
N LYS A 170 -1.43 -24.39 -7.76
CA LYS A 170 -1.33 -25.85 -7.59
C LYS A 170 -0.79 -26.58 -8.82
N GLY A 171 -0.51 -25.87 -9.93
CA GLY A 171 -0.06 -26.48 -11.17
C GLY A 171 -1.13 -27.27 -11.93
N GLU A 172 -2.42 -27.10 -11.58
CA GLU A 172 -3.53 -27.79 -12.28
C GLU A 172 -3.78 -27.23 -13.69
N ILE A 173 -3.31 -26.01 -13.95
CA ILE A 173 -3.30 -25.36 -15.26
C ILE A 173 -1.92 -24.70 -15.42
N LEU A 174 -1.44 -24.60 -16.67
CA LEU A 174 -0.17 -23.94 -16.99
C LEU A 174 -0.36 -22.61 -17.74
N VAL A 175 -1.59 -22.34 -18.18
CA VAL A 175 -1.95 -21.13 -18.90
C VAL A 175 -3.28 -20.63 -18.36
N PHE A 176 -3.41 -19.35 -18.08
CA PHE A 176 -4.69 -18.74 -17.74
C PHE A 176 -4.87 -17.35 -18.34
N ALA A 177 -6.12 -16.96 -18.58
CA ALA A 177 -6.44 -15.63 -19.08
C ALA A 177 -6.79 -14.66 -17.94
N GLY A 178 -6.29 -13.43 -18.03
CA GLY A 178 -6.55 -12.39 -17.06
C GLY A 178 -6.46 -10.98 -17.64
N MET A 179 -6.99 -10.00 -16.92
CA MET A 179 -6.72 -8.57 -17.19
C MET A 179 -5.36 -8.20 -16.62
N GLU A 180 -4.73 -7.22 -17.26
CA GLU A 180 -3.56 -6.49 -16.75
C GLU A 180 -3.83 -5.95 -15.35
N GLY A 181 -2.82 -6.03 -14.49
CA GLY A 181 -2.90 -5.66 -13.09
C GLY A 181 -2.18 -6.65 -12.18
N PHE A 182 -1.84 -6.16 -10.99
CA PHE A 182 -1.22 -6.91 -9.91
C PHE A 182 -2.29 -7.61 -9.06
N LEU A 183 -1.95 -8.68 -8.36
CA LEU A 183 -2.84 -9.25 -7.35
C LEU A 183 -2.67 -8.54 -6.01
N ARG A 184 -3.81 -8.30 -5.37
CA ARG A 184 -3.88 -7.58 -4.10
C ARG A 184 -3.33 -8.37 -2.91
N LYS A 185 -3.52 -9.69 -2.91
CA LYS A 185 -3.05 -10.55 -1.81
C LYS A 185 -1.63 -10.99 -2.07
N ARG A 186 -0.72 -10.50 -1.24
CA ARG A 186 0.73 -10.70 -1.30
C ARG A 186 1.16 -12.15 -1.53
N GLU A 187 0.79 -13.09 -0.67
CA GLU A 187 1.10 -14.53 -0.85
C GLU A 187 0.63 -15.09 -2.20
N ARG A 188 -0.53 -14.66 -2.68
CA ARG A 188 -1.07 -15.12 -3.97
C ARG A 188 -0.34 -14.45 -5.13
N GLU A 189 0.03 -13.18 -5.01
CA GLU A 189 0.83 -12.46 -6.00
C GLU A 189 2.24 -13.03 -6.11
N GLU A 190 2.90 -13.31 -4.98
CA GLU A 190 4.22 -13.94 -4.93
C GLU A 190 4.22 -15.29 -5.65
N ASN A 191 3.29 -16.18 -5.27
CA ASN A 191 3.17 -17.49 -5.88
C ASN A 191 2.85 -17.40 -7.38
N VAL A 192 1.97 -16.49 -7.80
CA VAL A 192 1.63 -16.34 -9.22
C VAL A 192 2.78 -15.70 -9.99
N THR A 193 3.46 -14.68 -9.47
CA THR A 193 4.55 -13.99 -10.16
C THR A 193 5.78 -14.90 -10.30
N SER A 194 6.09 -15.71 -9.28
CA SER A 194 7.16 -16.71 -9.35
C SER A 194 6.87 -17.80 -10.38
N LEU A 195 5.62 -18.26 -10.46
CA LEU A 195 5.23 -19.33 -11.37
C LEU A 195 4.87 -18.83 -12.78
N TYR A 196 4.49 -17.57 -12.95
CA TYR A 196 3.99 -16.96 -14.20
C TYR A 196 4.64 -15.59 -14.44
N PRO A 197 5.88 -15.55 -14.94
CA PRO A 197 6.65 -14.32 -15.09
C PRO A 197 6.00 -13.30 -16.04
N LEU A 198 6.25 -12.01 -15.80
CA LEU A 198 5.64 -10.90 -16.57
C LEU A 198 6.02 -10.96 -18.05
N GLU A 199 7.28 -11.25 -18.32
CA GLU A 199 7.88 -11.37 -19.64
C GLU A 199 7.34 -12.55 -20.46
N SER A 200 6.68 -13.51 -19.81
CA SER A 200 6.05 -14.65 -20.47
C SER A 200 4.60 -14.38 -20.87
N ARG A 201 4.04 -13.20 -20.59
CA ARG A 201 2.65 -12.87 -20.90
C ARG A 201 2.45 -12.63 -22.40
N LEU A 202 1.35 -13.15 -22.93
CA LEU A 202 0.92 -12.89 -24.31
C LEU A 202 -0.34 -12.06 -24.33
N VAL A 203 -0.35 -10.96 -25.09
CA VAL A 203 -1.51 -10.08 -25.22
C VAL A 203 -2.62 -10.78 -26.01
N ILE A 204 -3.81 -10.89 -25.43
CA ILE A 204 -5.02 -11.40 -26.11
C ILE A 204 -5.67 -10.26 -26.90
N SER A 205 -6.04 -9.17 -26.20
CA SER A 205 -6.72 -8.02 -26.80
C SER A 205 -6.83 -6.86 -25.81
N GLU A 206 -7.02 -5.65 -26.33
CA GLU A 206 -7.58 -4.53 -25.58
C GLU A 206 -9.11 -4.61 -25.50
N VAL A 207 -9.65 -4.25 -24.34
CA VAL A 207 -11.07 -4.38 -24.03
C VAL A 207 -11.57 -3.09 -23.39
N ASN A 208 -12.62 -2.52 -23.97
CA ASN A 208 -13.31 -1.38 -23.39
C ASN A 208 -14.33 -1.87 -22.35
N LEU A 209 -14.31 -1.28 -21.16
CA LEU A 209 -15.31 -1.47 -20.14
C LEU A 209 -16.36 -0.37 -20.22
N HIS A 210 -17.63 -0.78 -20.09
CA HIS A 210 -18.79 0.08 -20.18
C HIS A 210 -19.69 -0.10 -18.94
N PRO A 211 -20.39 0.95 -18.48
CA PRO A 211 -21.59 0.81 -17.67
C PRO A 211 -22.59 -0.08 -18.38
N VAL A 212 -23.26 -0.97 -17.65
CA VAL A 212 -24.26 -1.86 -18.25
C VAL A 212 -25.56 -1.84 -17.46
N VAL A 213 -26.68 -1.82 -18.18
CA VAL A 213 -28.03 -2.00 -17.61
C VAL A 213 -28.76 -3.08 -18.39
N ARG A 214 -29.88 -3.57 -17.84
CA ARG A 214 -30.75 -4.53 -18.54
C ARG A 214 -31.22 -3.95 -19.89
N ALA A 215 -31.33 -4.79 -20.91
CA ALA A 215 -31.64 -4.40 -22.29
C ALA A 215 -32.87 -3.49 -22.45
N ASN A 216 -33.88 -3.64 -21.59
CA ASN A 216 -35.10 -2.83 -21.63
C ASN A 216 -35.00 -1.47 -20.90
N ASN A 217 -33.91 -1.19 -20.17
CA ASN A 217 -33.78 0.01 -19.35
C ASN A 217 -33.04 1.16 -20.07
N VAL A 218 -33.51 1.48 -21.28
CA VAL A 218 -32.93 2.53 -22.14
C VAL A 218 -32.93 3.90 -21.44
N LYS A 219 -33.96 4.19 -20.63
CA LYS A 219 -34.06 5.45 -19.87
C LYS A 219 -32.92 5.60 -18.85
N LEU A 220 -32.60 4.56 -18.09
CA LEU A 220 -31.47 4.60 -17.16
C LEU A 220 -30.15 4.73 -17.90
N LEU A 221 -29.97 4.01 -19.02
CA LEU A 221 -28.75 4.13 -19.82
C LEU A 221 -28.52 5.55 -20.33
N GLN A 222 -29.57 6.23 -20.80
CA GLN A 222 -29.51 7.64 -21.22
C GLN A 222 -29.10 8.55 -20.06
N LYS A 223 -29.65 8.34 -18.85
CA LYS A 223 -29.22 9.08 -17.65
C LYS A 223 -27.74 8.86 -17.33
N ILE A 224 -27.28 7.60 -17.39
CA ILE A 224 -25.87 7.25 -17.17
C ILE A 224 -24.96 7.95 -18.18
N LYS A 225 -25.29 7.85 -19.47
CA LYS A 225 -24.53 8.47 -20.57
C LYS A 225 -24.43 9.98 -20.37
N ASN A 226 -25.55 10.65 -20.12
CA ASN A 226 -25.56 12.10 -19.88
C ASN A 226 -24.77 12.48 -18.62
N GLY A 227 -24.82 11.63 -17.58
CA GLY A 227 -24.07 11.88 -16.36
C GLY A 227 -22.56 11.73 -16.51
N PHE A 228 -22.08 10.77 -17.32
CA PHE A 228 -20.65 10.66 -17.64
C PHE A 228 -20.16 11.82 -18.52
N ASN A 229 -21.01 12.33 -19.42
CA ASN A 229 -20.67 13.51 -20.25
C ASN A 229 -20.46 14.79 -19.42
N ARG A 230 -20.90 14.83 -18.15
CA ARG A 230 -20.68 15.96 -17.24
C ARG A 230 -19.36 15.85 -16.46
N ILE A 231 -18.67 14.71 -16.52
CA ILE A 231 -17.37 14.52 -15.88
C ILE A 231 -16.29 14.97 -16.87
N PRO A 232 -15.43 15.95 -16.52
CA PRO A 232 -14.34 16.37 -17.39
C PRO A 232 -13.39 15.20 -17.71
N ASN A 233 -12.92 15.11 -18.96
CA ASN A 233 -11.97 14.07 -19.36
C ASN A 233 -10.69 14.10 -18.52
N THR A 234 -10.21 15.30 -18.16
CA THR A 234 -9.06 15.48 -17.26
C THR A 234 -9.26 14.81 -15.90
N ARG A 235 -10.49 14.79 -15.38
CA ARG A 235 -10.82 14.10 -14.13
C ARG A 235 -10.80 12.59 -14.29
N ILE A 236 -11.30 12.08 -15.41
CA ILE A 236 -11.23 10.65 -15.74
C ILE A 236 -9.76 10.21 -15.87
N GLU A 237 -8.93 11.00 -16.55
CA GLU A 237 -7.48 10.76 -16.69
C GLU A 237 -6.77 10.77 -15.34
N GLN A 238 -7.06 11.73 -14.45
CA GLN A 238 -6.51 11.74 -13.08
C GLN A 238 -6.84 10.47 -12.30
N LEU A 239 -8.10 10.02 -12.36
CA LEU A 239 -8.50 8.78 -11.70
C LEU A 239 -7.80 7.56 -12.32
N GLN A 240 -7.65 7.53 -13.64
CA GLN A 240 -6.90 6.47 -14.32
C GLN A 240 -5.42 6.49 -13.96
N GLN A 241 -4.77 7.65 -13.90
CA GLN A 241 -3.37 7.76 -13.48
C GLN A 241 -3.17 7.36 -12.01
N HIS A 242 -4.09 7.74 -11.13
CA HIS A 242 -4.07 7.30 -9.73
C HIS A 242 -4.12 5.78 -9.57
N TRP A 243 -4.84 5.07 -10.45
CA TRP A 243 -5.05 3.62 -10.32
C TRP A 243 -4.20 2.76 -11.26
N LEU A 244 -3.73 3.31 -12.38
CA LEU A 244 -3.04 2.60 -13.46
C LEU A 244 -1.71 3.25 -13.87
N GLY A 245 -1.43 4.48 -13.42
CA GLY A 245 -0.14 5.14 -13.65
C GLY A 245 0.94 4.59 -12.71
N ASN A 246 2.19 5.03 -12.88
CA ASN A 246 3.27 4.67 -11.94
C ASN A 246 2.98 5.14 -10.50
N GLU A 247 2.09 6.13 -10.34
CA GLU A 247 1.52 6.60 -9.08
C GLU A 247 0.44 5.69 -8.49
N SER A 248 0.04 4.60 -9.16
CA SER A 248 -0.86 3.60 -8.56
C SER A 248 -0.24 2.81 -7.40
N ARG A 249 1.03 3.09 -7.12
CA ARG A 249 1.71 2.79 -5.85
C ARG A 249 1.25 3.70 -4.70
N ALA A 250 0.42 4.73 -4.95
CA ALA A 250 0.06 5.82 -4.04
C ALA A 250 -1.44 5.94 -3.69
N SER A 251 -2.28 4.90 -3.89
CA SER A 251 -3.56 4.86 -3.14
C SER A 251 -3.23 4.56 -1.68
N GLY A 252 -3.02 5.60 -0.88
CA GLY A 252 -2.57 5.50 0.51
C GLY A 252 -1.46 6.51 0.85
N ILE A 253 -1.10 6.59 2.12
CA ILE A 253 -0.02 7.45 2.62
C ILE A 253 1.31 6.75 2.33
N SER A 254 2.11 7.36 1.47
CA SER A 254 3.41 6.83 1.04
C SER A 254 4.50 7.26 2.01
N ILE A 255 5.31 6.30 2.43
CA ILE A 255 6.29 6.43 3.50
C ILE A 255 7.66 6.03 2.97
N ALA A 256 8.61 6.95 3.03
CA ALA A 256 10.00 6.69 2.69
C ALA A 256 10.68 5.89 3.81
N LEU A 257 11.26 4.75 3.45
CA LEU A 257 12.07 3.88 4.32
C LEU A 257 13.43 3.60 3.69
N VAL A 258 14.39 3.19 4.51
CA VAL A 258 15.75 2.85 4.07
C VAL A 258 15.85 1.35 3.89
N LYS A 259 16.45 0.91 2.78
CA LYS A 259 16.75 -0.50 2.50
C LYS A 259 17.90 -1.02 3.35
N ASP A 260 17.96 -2.33 3.59
CA ASP A 260 19.05 -3.01 4.31
C ASP A 260 19.27 -2.51 5.76
N ASN A 261 18.27 -1.83 6.33
CA ASN A 261 18.29 -1.21 7.66
C ASN A 261 17.57 -2.08 8.71
N ASN A 262 17.77 -3.40 8.65
CA ASN A 262 17.18 -4.34 9.62
C ASN A 262 17.70 -4.09 11.05
N PRO A 263 16.87 -4.24 12.10
CA PRO A 263 15.48 -4.73 12.08
C PRO A 263 14.44 -3.64 11.82
N TYR A 264 14.85 -2.41 11.47
CA TYR A 264 13.93 -1.28 11.33
C TYR A 264 13.14 -1.33 10.04
N SER A 265 13.81 -1.46 8.90
CA SER A 265 13.19 -1.55 7.59
C SER A 265 14.09 -2.27 6.60
N ASP A 266 13.51 -3.16 5.80
CA ASP A 266 14.17 -3.77 4.66
C ASP A 266 13.13 -4.31 3.67
N ILE A 267 13.62 -4.72 2.50
CA ILE A 267 12.91 -5.56 1.56
C ILE A 267 13.35 -7.00 1.83
N GLY A 268 12.43 -7.84 2.29
CA GLY A 268 12.71 -9.25 2.53
C GLY A 268 13.13 -10.00 1.27
N ALA A 269 13.65 -11.22 1.41
CA ALA A 269 13.98 -12.08 0.27
C ALA A 269 12.76 -12.44 -0.59
N ASP A 270 11.55 -12.25 -0.04
CA ASP A 270 10.26 -12.31 -0.74
C ASP A 270 9.98 -11.08 -1.62
N GLY A 271 10.87 -10.08 -1.64
CA GLY A 271 10.78 -8.88 -2.46
C GLY A 271 9.91 -7.79 -1.86
N LEU A 272 9.62 -7.85 -0.56
CA LEU A 272 8.56 -7.03 0.01
C LEU A 272 8.90 -6.38 1.37
N PRO A 273 8.18 -5.31 1.75
CA PRO A 273 8.51 -4.53 2.95
C PRO A 273 8.40 -5.38 4.22
N HIS A 274 9.47 -5.37 5.01
CA HIS A 274 9.61 -6.00 6.32
C HIS A 274 10.35 -5.04 7.27
N GLY A 275 10.19 -5.22 8.58
CA GLY A 275 10.86 -4.40 9.59
C GLY A 275 9.89 -3.80 10.61
N MET A 276 10.44 -3.41 11.76
CA MET A 276 9.71 -2.75 12.83
C MET A 276 8.94 -1.51 12.34
N LEU A 277 9.56 -0.66 11.51
CA LEU A 277 8.95 0.55 10.95
C LEU A 277 7.82 0.22 9.98
N VAL A 278 7.97 -0.84 9.19
CA VAL A 278 6.94 -1.32 8.26
C VAL A 278 5.70 -1.75 9.06
N ASP A 279 5.90 -2.58 10.09
CA ASP A 279 4.79 -3.06 10.92
C ASP A 279 4.13 -1.93 11.71
N MET A 280 4.94 -0.99 12.22
CA MET A 280 4.49 0.20 12.92
C MET A 280 3.54 1.03 12.05
N TRP A 281 3.98 1.44 10.87
CA TRP A 281 3.17 2.27 9.97
C TRP A 281 1.96 1.55 9.40
N ARG A 282 2.09 0.24 9.12
CA ARG A 282 0.95 -0.59 8.71
C ARG A 282 -0.12 -0.65 9.80
N SER A 283 0.29 -0.84 11.04
CA SER A 283 -0.61 -0.85 12.20
C SER A 283 -1.27 0.52 12.42
N TRP A 284 -0.52 1.60 12.23
CA TRP A 284 -1.07 2.95 12.26
C TRP A 284 -2.15 3.16 11.18
N GLY A 285 -1.86 2.81 9.92
CA GLY A 285 -2.81 2.90 8.81
C GLY A 285 -4.10 2.12 9.07
N GLN A 286 -3.98 0.91 9.62
CA GLN A 286 -5.14 0.11 10.07
C GLN A 286 -5.97 0.84 11.12
N LYS A 287 -5.32 1.47 12.10
CA LYS A 287 -5.99 2.16 13.20
C LYS A 287 -6.77 3.39 12.73
N VAL A 288 -6.25 4.12 11.74
CA VAL A 288 -6.86 5.36 11.23
C VAL A 288 -7.67 5.17 9.95
N GLY A 289 -7.78 3.93 9.45
CA GLY A 289 -8.52 3.60 8.24
C GLY A 289 -7.89 4.19 6.97
N LYS A 290 -6.57 4.26 6.90
CA LYS A 290 -5.80 4.73 5.74
C LYS A 290 -4.88 3.61 5.24
N ASP A 291 -4.86 3.40 3.94
CA ASP A 291 -3.86 2.53 3.31
C ASP A 291 -2.48 3.21 3.44
N VAL A 292 -1.43 2.42 3.66
CA VAL A 292 -0.04 2.92 3.72
C VAL A 292 0.81 2.17 2.70
N ASN A 293 1.66 2.90 2.00
CA ASN A 293 2.56 2.38 0.98
C ASN A 293 4.01 2.69 1.39
N PHE A 294 4.94 1.81 1.05
CA PHE A 294 6.35 1.95 1.43
C PHE A 294 7.20 2.13 0.18
N ILE A 295 8.01 3.17 0.17
CA ILE A 295 9.00 3.43 -0.89
C ILE A 295 10.37 3.32 -0.24
N PHE A 296 11.19 2.40 -0.74
CA PHE A 296 12.52 2.13 -0.20
C PHE A 296 13.60 2.87 -0.98
N PHE A 297 14.56 3.41 -0.25
CA PHE A 297 15.72 4.12 -0.79
C PHE A 297 17.01 3.51 -0.24
N ASP A 298 18.09 3.56 -1.02
CA ASP A 298 19.40 3.03 -0.62
C ASP A 298 20.20 4.01 0.30
N ALA A 299 19.62 5.18 0.58
CA ALA A 299 20.06 6.33 1.39
C ALA A 299 20.84 7.44 0.62
N PRO A 300 20.69 8.74 0.99
CA PRO A 300 19.73 9.37 1.92
C PRO A 300 18.60 10.13 1.19
N ASP A 301 17.88 9.48 0.29
CA ASP A 301 16.96 10.16 -0.65
C ASP A 301 15.53 10.40 -0.12
N GLY A 302 15.16 9.81 1.02
CA GLY A 302 13.79 9.89 1.53
C GLY A 302 13.33 11.32 1.88
N ARG A 303 14.25 12.20 2.29
CA ARG A 303 13.92 13.63 2.53
C ARG A 303 13.71 14.39 1.24
N GLU A 304 14.52 14.12 0.23
CA GLU A 304 14.37 14.74 -1.09
C GLU A 304 13.05 14.27 -1.74
N ALA A 305 12.75 12.98 -1.66
CA ALA A 305 11.47 12.43 -2.09
C ALA A 305 10.29 13.10 -1.37
N LEU A 306 10.43 13.36 -0.06
CA LEU A 306 9.44 14.11 0.71
C LEU A 306 9.31 15.54 0.20
N GLN A 307 10.40 16.28 -0.03
CA GLN A 307 10.34 17.67 -0.54
C GLN A 307 9.70 17.74 -1.92
N ASN A 308 10.02 16.80 -2.78
CA ASN A 308 9.50 16.70 -4.14
C ASN A 308 8.05 16.18 -4.22
N GLY A 309 7.45 15.80 -3.08
CA GLY A 309 6.07 15.31 -3.01
C GLY A 309 5.88 13.90 -3.55
N GLN A 310 6.95 13.10 -3.64
CA GLN A 310 6.91 11.70 -4.04
C GLN A 310 6.45 10.78 -2.90
N VAL A 311 6.60 11.24 -1.65
CA VAL A 311 6.09 10.59 -0.45
C VAL A 311 5.42 11.62 0.46
N GLU A 312 4.48 11.17 1.28
CA GLU A 312 3.82 12.01 2.29
C GLU A 312 4.59 12.05 3.61
N ILE A 313 5.34 11.00 3.94
CA ILE A 313 6.10 10.86 5.18
C ILE A 313 7.51 10.36 4.89
N ALA A 314 8.52 10.96 5.54
CA ALA A 314 9.88 10.42 5.61
C ALA A 314 10.32 10.27 7.07
N LEU A 315 11.45 9.60 7.30
CA LEU A 315 12.04 9.46 8.64
C LEU A 315 13.33 10.27 8.74
N SER A 316 13.58 10.85 9.91
CA SER A 316 14.77 11.65 10.15
C SER A 316 15.20 11.65 11.62
N ASN A 317 16.50 11.73 11.84
CA ASN A 317 17.14 12.03 13.12
C ASN A 317 17.75 13.45 13.17
N THR A 318 17.51 14.27 12.13
CA THR A 318 17.94 15.68 12.05
C THR A 318 17.22 16.54 13.10
N SER A 319 17.91 17.54 13.64
CA SER A 319 17.32 18.49 14.59
C SER A 319 16.36 19.45 13.89
N SER A 320 15.39 20.01 14.61
CA SER A 320 14.40 20.93 14.01
C SER A 320 15.05 22.18 13.41
N ASP A 321 16.13 22.68 14.01
CA ASP A 321 16.83 23.89 13.59
C ASP A 321 17.64 23.69 12.29
N GLU A 322 17.84 22.44 11.88
CA GLU A 322 18.53 22.03 10.66
C GLU A 322 17.56 21.67 9.52
N LEU A 323 16.25 21.70 9.76
CA LEU A 323 15.27 21.38 8.73
C LEU A 323 15.00 22.58 7.80
N PRO A 324 14.83 22.34 6.48
CA PRO A 324 14.29 23.34 5.57
C PRO A 324 12.90 23.81 6.03
N GLU A 325 12.58 25.10 5.87
CA GLU A 325 11.28 25.68 6.27
C GLU A 325 10.05 24.94 5.69
N SER A 326 10.21 24.24 4.57
CA SER A 326 9.15 23.45 3.95
C SER A 326 8.76 22.17 4.71
N LEU A 327 9.58 21.73 5.66
CA LEU A 327 9.45 20.46 6.37
C LEU A 327 9.26 20.67 7.87
N MET A 328 8.50 19.78 8.51
CA MET A 328 8.36 19.77 9.97
C MET A 328 8.44 18.36 10.54
N HIS A 329 8.80 18.27 11.82
CA HIS A 329 8.59 17.07 12.63
C HIS A 329 7.10 16.86 12.89
N SER A 330 6.62 15.64 12.69
CA SER A 330 5.25 15.25 13.04
C SER A 330 5.21 14.47 14.35
N TRP A 331 5.76 13.25 14.38
CA TRP A 331 5.81 12.42 15.58
C TRP A 331 7.25 12.07 15.95
N ARG A 332 7.55 12.09 17.24
CA ARG A 332 8.75 11.41 17.79
C ARG A 332 8.43 9.93 17.93
N LEU A 333 9.17 9.08 17.22
CA LEU A 333 8.84 7.66 17.05
C LEU A 333 9.56 6.79 18.08
N PHE A 334 10.89 6.82 18.12
CA PHE A 334 11.70 6.07 19.07
C PHE A 334 13.11 6.64 19.16
N ASN A 335 13.89 6.14 20.12
CA ASN A 335 15.30 6.46 20.23
C ASN A 335 16.16 5.30 19.70
N VAL A 336 17.10 5.59 18.82
CA VAL A 336 18.16 4.68 18.42
C VAL A 336 19.32 4.82 19.38
N LYS A 337 19.80 3.69 19.91
CA LYS A 337 20.99 3.63 20.75
C LYS A 337 22.17 3.20 19.91
N HIS A 338 23.20 4.02 19.84
CA HIS A 338 24.46 3.73 19.17
C HIS A 338 25.46 3.26 20.20
N ARG A 339 26.15 2.15 19.93
CA ARG A 339 27.07 1.54 20.89
C ARG A 339 28.34 1.10 20.22
N PHE A 340 29.41 1.01 21.01
CA PHE A 340 30.68 0.47 20.55
C PHE A 340 30.66 -1.06 20.55
N PHE A 341 31.15 -1.65 19.45
CA PHE A 341 31.34 -3.08 19.25
C PHE A 341 32.84 -3.35 19.08
N ALA A 342 33.47 -3.89 20.12
CA ALA A 342 34.89 -4.19 20.15
C ALA A 342 35.17 -5.57 19.54
N TYR A 343 36.11 -5.67 18.59
CA TYR A 343 36.47 -6.94 17.97
C TYR A 343 37.49 -7.72 18.81
N LYS A 344 37.25 -9.03 18.98
CA LYS A 344 38.02 -10.08 19.69
C LYS A 344 38.30 -9.87 21.18
N LYS A 345 38.40 -8.63 21.67
CA LYS A 345 38.73 -8.31 23.06
C LYS A 345 37.86 -7.15 23.55
N PRO A 346 37.13 -7.34 24.67
CA PRO A 346 36.38 -6.26 25.29
C PRO A 346 37.34 -5.20 25.83
N LEU A 347 36.80 -4.01 26.09
CA LEU A 347 37.54 -2.97 26.79
C LEU A 347 37.64 -3.34 28.27
N LYS A 348 38.76 -2.99 28.92
CA LYS A 348 38.85 -3.13 30.38
C LYS A 348 38.17 -1.95 31.08
N LYS A 349 38.29 -0.76 30.48
CA LYS A 349 37.63 0.47 30.90
C LYS A 349 37.15 1.24 29.67
N MET A 350 36.08 2.01 29.85
CA MET A 350 35.49 2.82 28.79
C MET A 350 36.51 3.80 28.16
N GLN A 351 37.41 4.36 28.95
CA GLN A 351 38.46 5.27 28.48
C GLN A 351 39.52 4.62 27.57
N ASP A 352 39.63 3.29 27.56
CA ASP A 352 40.62 2.57 26.76
C ASP A 352 40.37 2.75 25.25
N ILE A 353 39.14 3.11 24.84
CA ILE A 353 38.80 3.42 23.45
C ILE A 353 39.57 4.63 22.91
N ASN A 354 40.03 5.53 23.80
CA ASN A 354 40.64 6.82 23.42
C ASN A 354 41.94 6.68 22.63
N ASN A 355 42.58 5.51 22.57
CA ASN A 355 43.80 5.32 21.76
C ASN A 355 43.61 4.29 20.65
N LEU A 356 42.35 4.00 20.26
CA LEU A 356 42.03 2.98 19.27
C LEU A 356 41.60 3.61 17.94
N SER A 357 41.76 2.84 16.86
CA SER A 357 41.11 3.10 15.57
C SER A 357 39.67 2.59 15.61
N VAL A 358 38.68 3.44 15.38
CA VAL A 358 37.26 3.12 15.53
C VAL A 358 36.50 3.53 14.28
N GLY A 359 35.69 2.62 13.75
CA GLY A 359 34.79 2.88 12.64
C GLY A 359 33.50 3.58 13.08
N VAL A 360 33.01 4.50 12.28
CA VAL A 360 31.67 5.10 12.40
C VAL A 360 31.02 5.19 11.03
N LEU A 361 29.69 5.27 10.96
CA LEU A 361 29.01 5.56 9.69
C LEU A 361 29.21 7.03 9.31
N SER A 362 29.43 7.32 8.02
CA SER A 362 29.56 8.68 7.48
C SER A 362 28.33 9.58 7.76
N THR A 363 27.17 8.98 7.99
CA THR A 363 25.93 9.68 8.33
C THR A 363 25.75 9.95 9.84
N SER A 364 26.77 9.70 10.66
CA SER A 364 26.69 9.80 12.14
C SER A 364 26.71 11.26 12.61
N ASN A 365 25.69 11.70 13.34
CA ASN A 365 25.59 13.06 13.90
C ASN A 365 26.36 13.24 15.24
N TYR A 366 26.91 12.16 15.81
CA TYR A 366 27.58 12.14 17.11
C TYR A 366 29.12 12.20 17.01
N LEU A 367 29.68 12.43 15.82
CA LEU A 367 31.12 12.44 15.59
C LEU A 367 31.88 13.45 16.46
N GLU A 368 31.36 14.68 16.54
CA GLU A 368 31.95 15.74 17.34
C GLU A 368 31.87 15.47 18.84
N ILE A 369 30.82 14.75 19.28
CA ILE A 369 30.68 14.32 20.68
C ILE A 369 31.75 13.27 21.01
N ILE A 370 31.97 12.29 20.12
CA ILE A 370 33.02 11.27 20.28
C ILE A 370 34.39 11.94 20.41
N LYS A 371 34.75 12.85 19.48
CA LYS A 371 36.07 13.51 19.48
C LYS A 371 36.31 14.34 20.74
N ARG A 372 35.29 15.00 21.28
CA ARG A 372 35.40 15.76 22.53
C ARG A 372 35.59 14.84 23.74
N GLN A 373 34.86 13.73 23.77
CA GLN A 373 34.94 12.75 24.87
C GLN A 373 36.25 11.96 24.84
N PHE A 374 36.77 11.70 23.64
CA PHE A 374 37.95 10.89 23.38
C PHE A 374 38.90 11.60 22.41
N PRO A 375 39.67 12.60 22.88
CA PRO A 375 40.48 13.45 22.01
C PRO A 375 41.66 12.77 21.30
N LYS A 376 42.02 11.54 21.69
CA LYS A 376 43.12 10.78 21.06
C LYS A 376 42.62 9.64 20.15
N ILE A 377 41.30 9.46 20.05
CA ILE A 377 40.70 8.39 19.25
C ILE A 377 40.98 8.63 17.77
N THR A 378 41.28 7.55 17.04
CA THR A 378 41.38 7.62 15.58
C THR A 378 40.06 7.17 14.99
N ILE A 379 39.37 8.04 14.24
CA ILE A 379 38.07 7.72 13.65
C ILE A 379 38.23 7.51 12.15
N THR A 380 37.63 6.43 11.65
CA THR A 380 37.48 6.17 10.21
C THR A 380 36.00 6.10 9.88
N GLU A 381 35.57 6.84 8.87
CA GLU A 381 34.18 6.86 8.41
C GLU A 381 33.96 5.80 7.33
N PHE A 382 32.81 5.13 7.39
CA PHE A 382 32.41 4.05 6.49
C PHE A 382 30.99 4.28 5.97
N ASN A 383 30.68 3.69 4.82
CA ASN A 383 29.34 3.82 4.23
C ASN A 383 28.38 2.72 4.70
N SER A 384 28.91 1.62 5.25
CA SER A 384 28.08 0.53 5.76
C SER A 384 28.64 -0.13 7.02
N ILE A 385 27.76 -0.77 7.79
CA ILE A 385 28.16 -1.62 8.92
C ILE A 385 28.98 -2.83 8.44
N GLN A 386 28.70 -3.35 7.25
CA GLN A 386 29.42 -4.49 6.70
C GLN A 386 30.89 -4.15 6.43
N GLU A 387 31.18 -2.96 5.88
CA GLU A 387 32.55 -2.48 5.71
C GLU A 387 33.27 -2.36 7.06
N MET A 388 32.61 -1.82 8.09
CA MET A 388 33.18 -1.73 9.43
C MET A 388 33.47 -3.10 10.05
N ILE A 389 32.60 -4.08 9.83
CA ILE A 389 32.83 -5.47 10.26
C ILE A 389 34.07 -6.03 9.55
N GLN A 390 34.14 -5.90 8.23
CA GLN A 390 35.27 -6.39 7.42
C GLN A 390 36.59 -5.71 7.81
N SER A 391 36.61 -4.39 7.97
CA SER A 391 37.79 -3.66 8.44
C SER A 391 38.20 -4.04 9.87
N SER A 392 37.25 -4.43 10.72
CA SER A 392 37.56 -4.99 12.05
C SER A 392 38.24 -6.36 11.92
N GLU A 393 37.73 -7.23 11.05
CA GLU A 393 38.30 -8.56 10.78
C GLU A 393 39.72 -8.49 10.20
N ASN A 394 39.95 -7.51 9.32
CA ASN A 394 41.26 -7.17 8.75
C ASN A 394 42.22 -6.52 9.76
N ASN A 395 41.74 -6.18 10.97
CA ASN A 395 42.47 -5.44 12.01
C ASN A 395 42.88 -4.00 11.60
N GLU A 396 42.17 -3.40 10.64
CA GLU A 396 42.34 -1.99 10.24
C GLU A 396 41.70 -1.05 11.28
N ILE A 397 40.58 -1.49 11.84
CA ILE A 397 39.93 -0.83 12.98
C ILE A 397 39.79 -1.83 14.13
N ARG A 398 39.71 -1.30 15.34
CA ARG A 398 39.56 -2.08 16.57
C ARG A 398 38.12 -2.46 16.87
N GLY A 399 37.17 -1.92 16.13
CA GLY A 399 35.75 -2.02 16.38
C GLY A 399 35.04 -0.79 15.85
N PHE A 400 33.75 -0.68 16.08
CA PHE A 400 32.94 0.40 15.50
C PHE A 400 31.80 0.85 16.41
N ILE A 401 31.34 2.09 16.22
CA ILE A 401 30.17 2.65 16.87
C ILE A 401 29.03 2.76 15.85
N ALA A 402 27.95 2.02 16.08
CA ALA A 402 26.81 1.94 15.17
C ALA A 402 25.48 1.72 15.92
N PRO A 403 24.31 1.91 15.27
CA PRO A 403 23.01 1.57 15.83
C PRO A 403 23.00 0.13 16.36
N ALA A 404 22.74 -0.04 17.65
CA ALA A 404 22.97 -1.29 18.37
C ALA A 404 22.17 -2.47 17.78
N ALA A 405 20.89 -2.25 17.45
CA ALA A 405 20.04 -3.29 16.89
C ALA A 405 20.46 -3.68 15.47
N TRP A 406 20.85 -2.70 14.65
CA TRP A 406 21.29 -2.94 13.28
C TRP A 406 22.64 -3.67 13.23
N ALA A 407 23.60 -3.20 14.04
CA ALA A 407 24.88 -3.85 14.21
C ALA A 407 24.73 -5.30 14.69
N GLN A 408 23.91 -5.54 15.71
CA GLN A 408 23.64 -6.90 16.20
C GLN A 408 23.03 -7.79 15.11
N HIS A 409 22.07 -7.27 14.34
CA HIS A 409 21.49 -8.02 13.22
C HIS A 409 22.54 -8.39 12.17
N GLN A 410 23.40 -7.44 11.74
CA GLN A 410 24.44 -7.70 10.75
C GLN A 410 25.48 -8.71 11.25
N LEU A 411 25.92 -8.57 12.50
CA LEU A 411 26.87 -9.50 13.13
C LEU A 411 26.30 -10.92 13.23
N LEU A 412 25.00 -11.07 13.52
CA LEU A 412 24.32 -12.37 13.51
C LEU A 412 24.17 -12.93 12.09
N LYS A 413 23.77 -12.10 11.13
CA LYS A 413 23.62 -12.46 9.70
C LYS A 413 24.94 -12.99 9.13
N LEU A 414 26.05 -12.33 9.45
CA LEU A 414 27.40 -12.70 9.02
C LEU A 414 28.04 -13.79 9.88
N LYS A 415 27.37 -14.25 10.95
CA LYS A 415 27.84 -15.29 11.88
C LYS A 415 29.13 -14.93 12.64
N VAL A 416 29.37 -13.65 12.86
CA VAL A 416 30.56 -13.11 13.56
C VAL A 416 30.23 -12.51 14.93
N TRP A 417 28.97 -12.58 15.37
CA TRP A 417 28.53 -12.03 16.66
C TRP A 417 29.41 -12.45 17.86
N ALA A 418 29.88 -13.70 17.88
CA ALA A 418 30.71 -14.22 18.96
C ALA A 418 32.08 -13.53 19.08
N ASP A 419 32.55 -12.90 17.99
CA ASP A 419 33.85 -12.21 17.95
C ASP A 419 33.74 -10.74 18.39
N PHE A 420 32.54 -10.22 18.61
CA PHE A 420 32.32 -8.82 18.99
C PHE A 420 31.75 -8.69 20.40
N PHE A 421 32.30 -7.73 21.15
CA PHE A 421 31.85 -7.36 22.49
C PHE A 421 31.15 -6.01 22.43
N GLN A 422 29.87 -5.99 22.78
CA GLN A 422 29.11 -4.75 22.87
C GLN A 422 29.43 -4.04 24.19
N GLU A 423 29.87 -2.78 24.12
CA GLU A 423 30.23 -1.96 25.27
C GLU A 423 29.09 -1.00 25.63
N PRO A 424 28.24 -1.31 26.64
CA PRO A 424 27.03 -0.52 26.93
C PRO A 424 27.32 0.86 27.54
N ASN A 425 28.54 1.07 28.06
CA ASN A 425 28.94 2.34 28.68
C ASN A 425 29.37 3.41 27.65
N ILE A 426 29.53 3.03 26.38
CA ILE A 426 29.75 3.95 25.27
C ILE A 426 28.44 3.97 24.49
N GLU A 427 27.55 4.89 24.86
CA GLU A 427 26.21 4.99 24.32
C GLU A 427 25.93 6.43 23.83
N TYR A 428 25.45 6.55 22.60
CA TYR A 428 24.89 7.78 22.04
C TYR A 428 23.45 7.52 21.63
N VAL A 429 22.59 8.54 21.72
CA VAL A 429 21.16 8.36 21.55
C VAL A 429 20.61 9.38 20.56
N ASP A 430 20.04 8.88 19.47
CA ASP A 430 19.36 9.67 18.45
C ASP A 430 17.86 9.48 18.52
N ALA A 431 17.11 10.57 18.49
CA ALA A 431 15.64 10.52 18.38
C ALA A 431 15.23 10.47 16.91
N VAL A 432 14.50 9.42 16.53
CA VAL A 432 13.91 9.29 15.20
C VAL A 432 12.53 9.93 15.20
N HIS A 433 12.32 10.83 14.25
CA HIS A 433 11.07 11.51 14.00
C HIS A 433 10.53 11.13 12.63
N SER A 434 9.21 11.25 12.47
CA SER A 434 8.59 11.37 11.15
C SER A 434 8.63 12.82 10.69
N LEU A 435 8.94 13.00 9.41
CA LEU A 435 8.90 14.26 8.69
C LEU A 435 7.69 14.30 7.78
N ILE A 436 7.08 15.47 7.69
CA ILE A 436 6.03 15.81 6.73
C ILE A 436 6.33 17.16 6.09
N GLN A 437 5.70 17.46 4.96
CA GLN A 437 5.68 18.82 4.44
C GLN A 437 4.76 19.71 5.31
N GLU A 438 5.13 20.97 5.50
CA GLU A 438 4.37 21.95 6.31
C GLU A 438 2.90 22.05 5.89
N LYS A 439 2.61 22.00 4.59
CA LYS A 439 1.24 22.04 4.06
C LYS A 439 0.38 20.82 4.42
N ASN A 440 0.98 19.69 4.82
CA ASN A 440 0.28 18.44 5.10
C ASN A 440 -0.21 18.37 6.56
N ILE A 441 -0.88 19.42 7.05
CA ILE A 441 -1.31 19.57 8.44
C ILE A 441 -2.18 18.41 8.96
N GLY A 442 -2.89 17.70 8.09
CA GLY A 442 -3.70 16.53 8.46
C GLY A 442 -2.88 15.31 8.89
N LEU A 443 -1.56 15.32 8.64
CA LEU A 443 -0.59 14.32 9.09
C LEU A 443 0.26 14.80 10.26
N LYS A 444 -0.05 15.97 10.84
CA LYS A 444 0.67 16.51 11.99
C LYS A 444 0.29 15.75 13.26
N GLY A 445 1.28 15.29 13.99
CA GLY A 445 1.10 14.69 15.30
C GLY A 445 0.64 15.69 16.34
N THR A 446 -0.30 15.29 17.20
CA THR A 446 -0.71 16.07 18.36
C THR A 446 0.28 15.86 19.50
N SER A 447 0.78 16.94 20.11
CA SER A 447 1.76 16.93 21.21
C SER A 447 1.22 16.44 22.55
N ASP A 448 -0.06 16.03 22.62
CA ASP A 448 -0.66 15.51 23.85
C ASP A 448 -0.02 14.19 24.25
N LEU A 449 0.84 14.26 25.27
CA LEU A 449 1.56 13.16 25.88
C LEU A 449 0.65 11.99 26.29
N GLU A 450 -0.63 12.22 26.60
CA GLU A 450 -1.60 11.15 26.93
C GLU A 450 -2.07 10.35 25.71
N SER A 451 -2.43 11.02 24.60
CA SER A 451 -2.78 10.35 23.34
C SER A 451 -1.55 9.65 22.74
N THR A 452 -0.39 10.31 22.83
CA THR A 452 0.91 9.75 22.44
C THR A 452 1.23 8.49 23.24
N ASN A 453 0.90 8.42 24.54
CA ASN A 453 1.12 7.22 25.35
C ASN A 453 0.28 6.01 24.90
N GLN A 454 -0.94 6.23 24.38
CA GLN A 454 -1.79 5.13 23.88
C GLN A 454 -1.28 4.59 22.54
N TYR A 455 -0.87 5.46 21.62
CA TYR A 455 -0.25 5.07 20.36
C TYR A 455 1.15 4.48 20.57
N PHE A 456 1.94 5.03 21.50
CA PHE A 456 3.28 4.53 21.84
C PHE A 456 3.23 3.17 22.57
N LYS A 457 2.22 2.93 23.43
CA LYS A 457 1.97 1.59 24.00
C LYS A 457 1.56 0.57 22.94
N PHE A 458 0.78 1.00 21.94
CA PHE A 458 0.42 0.19 20.77
C PHE A 458 1.65 -0.14 19.92
N PHE A 459 2.51 0.84 19.63
CA PHE A 459 3.77 0.63 18.92
C PHE A 459 4.76 -0.25 19.71
N CYS A 460 4.86 -0.06 21.04
CA CYS A 460 5.66 -0.91 21.91
C CYS A 460 5.23 -2.39 21.92
N HIS A 461 3.97 -2.71 21.63
CA HIS A 461 3.53 -4.10 21.50
C HIS A 461 4.08 -4.74 20.22
N THR A 462 4.01 -4.03 19.09
CA THR A 462 4.58 -4.45 17.80
C THR A 462 6.11 -4.56 17.87
N CYS A 463 6.78 -3.64 18.56
CA CYS A 463 8.23 -3.66 18.74
C CYS A 463 8.73 -4.91 19.51
N LYS A 464 7.93 -5.49 20.43
CA LYS A 464 8.36 -6.68 21.20
C LYS A 464 8.65 -7.91 20.35
N GLY A 465 8.08 -8.02 19.14
CA GLY A 465 8.36 -9.12 18.21
C GLY A 465 9.73 -9.01 17.51
N TRP A 466 10.34 -7.82 17.56
CA TRP A 466 11.58 -7.49 16.84
C TRP A 466 12.83 -7.43 17.73
N TYR A 467 12.65 -7.49 19.05
CA TYR A 467 13.76 -7.57 20.01
C TYR A 467 13.83 -8.98 20.62
N PRO A 468 15.01 -9.59 20.77
CA PRO A 468 15.15 -10.83 21.52
C PRO A 468 14.72 -10.65 22.99
N VAL A 469 14.06 -11.68 23.53
CA VAL A 469 13.33 -11.72 24.83
C VAL A 469 14.19 -11.37 26.07
N THR A 470 15.50 -11.24 25.95
CA THR A 470 16.40 -10.89 27.06
C THR A 470 16.41 -9.41 27.44
N PHE A 471 15.70 -8.52 26.74
CA PHE A 471 15.53 -7.12 27.13
C PHE A 471 14.39 -6.90 28.16
N ILE A 472 13.54 -7.91 28.40
CA ILE A 472 12.29 -7.76 29.15
C ILE A 472 12.46 -7.85 30.68
N GLU A 473 13.58 -8.37 31.20
CA GLU A 473 13.73 -8.57 32.65
C GLU A 473 14.25 -7.36 33.44
N LYS A 474 14.72 -6.28 32.80
CA LYS A 474 15.22 -5.08 33.51
C LYS A 474 14.24 -3.92 33.69
N LEU A 475 13.01 -4.02 33.18
CA LEU A 475 11.97 -2.99 33.36
C LEU A 475 10.96 -3.29 34.48
N LYS A 476 11.08 -4.43 35.18
CA LYS A 476 10.22 -4.78 36.33
C LYS A 476 10.71 -4.21 37.68
N GLY A 477 11.76 -3.37 37.67
CA GLY A 477 12.53 -3.03 38.87
C GLY A 477 12.29 -1.67 39.54
N THR A 478 11.37 -0.83 39.08
CA THR A 478 11.10 0.47 39.71
C THR A 478 9.64 0.61 40.12
N ARG A 479 9.38 0.30 41.40
CA ARG A 479 8.13 0.65 42.10
C ARG A 479 8.02 2.16 42.17
N LEU A 480 6.95 2.72 41.60
CA LEU A 480 6.43 4.02 42.03
C LEU A 480 5.45 3.76 43.18
N GLN A 481 5.77 4.30 44.36
CA GLN A 481 4.82 4.42 45.47
C GLN A 481 3.70 5.41 45.08
N PRO A 482 2.46 5.20 45.56
CA PRO A 482 1.37 6.13 45.32
C PRO A 482 1.42 7.28 46.34
N ALA A 483 1.17 8.51 45.88
CA ALA A 483 0.75 9.60 46.76
C ALA A 483 -0.66 10.01 46.34
N LEU A 484 -1.59 9.75 47.26
CA LEU A 484 -2.92 10.33 47.37
C LEU A 484 -2.78 11.83 47.70
N GLU A 485 -3.42 12.68 46.90
CA GLU A 485 -4.50 13.64 47.23
C GLU A 485 -4.68 14.64 46.09
#